data_AF-A0A845YZN5-F1
#
_entry.id   AF-A0A845YZN5-F1
#
_cell.length_a   1.000
_cell.length_b   1.000
_cell.length_c   1.000
_cell.angle_alpha   90.00
_cell.angle_beta   90.00
_cell.angle_gamma   90.00
#
_symmetry.space_group_name_H-M   'P 1'
#
loop_
_entity.id
_entity.type
_entity.pdbx_description
1 polymer ?
#
loop_
_entity_poly.entity_id
_entity_poly.type
_entity_poly.pdbx_seq_one_letter_code
_entity_poly.pdbx_strand_id
1 'polypeptide(L)' 'MQCEVTLSYPLRILEAKKVLTNYVKNQPEYAWTNNYSSRILKRAFQYLGEAFKPK' A
#
# COMPACT_ATOMS: atom_id res chain seq x y z
N MET A 1 -32.32 9.69 -11.87
CA MET A 1 -32.51 8.58 -10.91
C MET A 1 -31.19 7.81 -10.88
N GLN A 2 -30.31 8.16 -9.94
CA GLN A 2 -28.99 7.53 -9.81
C GLN A 2 -29.21 6.18 -9.12
N CYS A 3 -29.11 5.08 -9.86
CA CYS A 3 -29.15 3.75 -9.24
C CYS A 3 -27.86 3.56 -8.44
N GLU A 4 -27.88 3.88 -7.15
CA GLU A 4 -26.82 3.50 -6.23
C GLU A 4 -26.84 1.97 -6.11
N VAL A 5 -26.01 1.31 -6.91
CA VAL A 5 -25.70 -0.12 -6.71
C VAL A 5 -24.96 -0.21 -5.39
N THR A 6 -25.71 -0.43 -4.31
CA THR A 6 -25.16 -0.65 -2.98
C THR A 6 -24.49 -2.02 -2.95
N LEU A 7 -23.23 -2.06 -3.39
CA LEU A 7 -22.39 -3.25 -3.31
C LEU A 7 -22.39 -3.76 -1.86
N SER A 8 -22.53 -5.08 -1.69
CA SER A 8 -22.42 -5.71 -0.38
C SER A 8 -21.07 -5.36 0.27
N TYR A 9 -21.02 -5.34 1.60
CA TYR A 9 -19.80 -4.97 2.33
C TYR A 9 -18.53 -5.73 1.87
N PRO A 10 -18.55 -7.06 1.62
CA PRO A 10 -17.41 -7.77 1.06
C PRO A 10 -16.97 -7.28 -0.32
N LEU A 11 -17.93 -6.94 -1.20
CA LEU A 11 -17.63 -6.42 -2.53
C LEU A 11 -16.99 -5.03 -2.49
N ARG A 12 -17.43 -4.17 -1.56
CA ARG A 12 -16.81 -2.86 -1.32
C ARG A 12 -15.36 -2.99 -0.85
N ILE A 13 -15.07 -3.96 0.03
CA ILE A 13 -13.69 -4.24 0.46
C ILE A 13 -12.84 -4.72 -0.72
N LEU A 14 -13.39 -5.59 -1.58
CA LEU A 14 -12.68 -6.10 -2.74
C LEU A 14 -12.29 -4.97 -3.70
N GLU A 15 -13.22 -4.06 -3.98
CA GLU A 15 -12.93 -2.94 -4.88
C GLU A 15 -11.98 -1.91 -4.27
N ALA A 16 -12.12 -1.61 -2.98
CA ALA A 16 -11.15 -0.76 -2.28
C ALA A 16 -9.73 -1.34 -2.35
N LYS A 17 -9.58 -2.67 -2.16
CA LYS A 17 -8.30 -3.36 -2.31
C LYS A 17 -7.74 -3.25 -3.74
N LYS A 18 -8.58 -3.39 -4.76
CA LYS A 18 -8.17 -3.30 -6.16
C LYS A 18 -7.67 -1.89 -6.50
N VAL A 19 -8.44 -0.86 -6.15
CA VAL A 19 -8.06 0.54 -6.38
C VAL A 19 -6.75 0.86 -5.67
N LEU A 20 -6.62 0.49 -4.40
CA LEU A 20 -5.39 0.72 -3.62
C LEU A 20 -4.19 -0.02 -4.23
N THR A 21 -4.38 -1.27 -4.64
CA THR A 21 -3.30 -2.07 -5.26
C THR A 21 -2.82 -1.43 -6.56
N ASN A 22 -3.75 -0.99 -7.42
CA ASN A 22 -3.39 -0.34 -8.68
C ASN A 22 -2.69 1.00 -8.45
N TYR A 23 -3.18 1.79 -7.49
CA TYR A 23 -2.54 3.05 -7.12
C TYR A 23 -1.10 2.84 -6.65
N VAL A 24 -0.88 1.87 -5.75
CA VAL A 24 0.46 1.54 -5.23
C VAL A 24 1.37 1.04 -6.36
N LYS A 25 0.87 0.17 -7.25
CA LYS A 25 1.65 -0.35 -8.39
C LYS A 25 2.13 0.72 -9.36
N ASN A 26 1.41 1.84 -9.46
CA ASN A 26 1.77 2.95 -10.34
C ASN A 26 2.80 3.90 -9.72
N GLN A 27 3.15 3.74 -8.43
CA GLN A 27 4.17 4.57 -7.80
C GLN A 27 5.57 4.12 -8.25
N PRO A 28 6.51 5.05 -8.50
CA PRO A 28 7.88 4.70 -8.89
C PRO A 28 8.57 3.85 -7.83
N GLU A 29 8.20 4.00 -6.56
CA GLU A 29 8.74 3.24 -5.45
C GLU A 29 8.37 1.76 -5.48
N TYR A 30 7.25 1.43 -6.14
CA TYR A 30 6.79 0.06 -6.25
C TYR A 30 7.79 -0.82 -7.00
N ALA A 31 8.44 -0.28 -8.03
CA ALA A 31 9.37 -1.04 -8.87
C ALA A 31 10.54 -1.62 -8.05
N TRP A 32 11.12 -0.85 -7.14
CA TRP A 32 12.21 -1.35 -6.30
C TRP A 32 11.69 -2.05 -5.04
N THR A 33 10.65 -1.52 -4.37
CA THR A 33 10.11 -2.17 -3.15
C THR A 33 9.55 -3.57 -3.41
N ASN A 34 8.95 -3.81 -4.58
CA ASN A 34 8.38 -5.12 -4.94
C ASN A 34 9.43 -6.21 -5.16
N ASN A 35 10.70 -5.84 -5.39
CA ASN A 35 11.81 -6.79 -5.54
C ASN A 35 12.40 -7.23 -4.19
N TYR A 36 12.06 -6.55 -3.09
CA TYR A 36 12.59 -6.86 -1.77
C TYR A 36 11.54 -7.53 -0.90
N SER A 37 11.97 -8.53 -0.12
CA SER A 37 11.08 -9.13 0.87
C SER A 37 10.60 -8.08 1.88
N SER A 38 9.38 -8.26 2.39
CA SER A 38 8.82 -7.40 3.44
C SER A 38 9.73 -7.26 4.67
N ARG A 39 10.51 -8.29 4.97
CA ARG A 39 11.52 -8.29 6.05
C ARG A 39 12.66 -7.31 5.79
N ILE A 40 13.14 -7.22 4.55
CA ILE A 40 14.21 -6.28 4.15
C ILE A 40 13.70 -4.85 4.26
N LEU A 41 12.52 -4.57 3.69
CA LEU A 41 11.90 -3.24 3.78
C LEU A 41 11.68 -2.81 5.23
N LYS A 42 11.15 -3.72 6.08
CA LYS A 42 10.96 -3.45 7.51
C LYS A 42 12.26 -3.01 8.20
N ARG A 43 13.36 -3.74 7.96
CA ARG A 43 14.67 -3.40 8.55
C ARG A 43 15.19 -2.06 8.01
N ALA A 44 15.05 -1.80 6.71
CA ALA A 44 15.47 -0.54 6.11
C ALA A 44 14.76 0.66 6.76
N PHE A 45 13.43 0.59 6.94
CA PHE A 45 12.68 1.65 7.62
C PHE A 45 13.04 1.80 9.10
N GLN A 46 13.35 0.71 9.80
CA GLN A 46 13.83 0.78 11.19
C GLN A 46 15.16 1.53 11.28
N TYR A 47 16.13 1.21 10.43
CA TYR A 47 17.41 1.90 10.39
C TYR A 47 17.28 3.38 10.00
N LEU A 48 16.39 3.68 9.05
CA LEU A 48 16.08 5.06 8.68
C LEU A 48 15.52 5.82 9.90
N GLY A 49 14.56 5.23 10.61
CA GLY A 49 14.00 5.81 11.83
C GLY A 49 15.03 6.03 12.93
N GLU A 50 15.99 5.13 13.11
CA GLU A 50 17.10 5.31 14.05
C GLU A 50 18.03 6.47 13.65
N ALA A 51 18.33 6.61 12.36
CA ALA A 51 19.20 7.66 11.85
C ALA A 51 18.61 9.08 12.04
N PHE A 52 17.28 9.20 12.02
CA PHE A 52 16.57 10.47 12.22
C PHE A 52 16.10 10.71 13.65
N LYS A 53 16.41 9.81 14.60
CA LYS A 53 16.10 10.08 16.01
C LYS A 53 16.90 11.30 16.48
N PRO A 54 16.23 12.34 17.03
CA PRO A 54 16.94 13.47 17.61
C PRO A 54 17.80 13.00 18.80
N LYS A 55 18.98 13.61 18.94
CA LYS A 55 19.94 13.34 20.01
C LYS A 55 19.43 13.78 21.37
#